data_AF-A0ABD5RL75-F1
#
_entry.id   AF-A0ABD5RL75-F1
#
_cell.length_a   1.000
_cell.length_b   1.000
_cell.length_c   1.000
_cell.angle_alpha   90.00
_cell.angle_beta   90.00
_cell.angle_gamma   90.00
#
_symmetry.space_group_name_H-M   'P 1'
#
loop_
_entity.id
_entity.type
_entity.pdbx_description
1 polymer ?
#
loop_
_entity_poly.entity_id
_entity_poly.type
_entity_poly.pdbx_seq_one_letter_code
_entity_poly.pdbx_strand_id
1 'polypeptide(L)'
;MVLADRVPLMRPGSTKRNAVVGLLYLCLVPLVILGLPVILAGVVWRDYRGWGTRLARLPGIAPGGGAKAGVVAGLYGLGLLVVLSALGGTSSDPQPESGPSAPTDTSTAAATTSAAVSTDVPATSTPERRTESRQTQTDSVPDPSRETSVVPTASTTAAPESPAPVATADQTPDRTDVVPTQTPSSTPALPTETPAPGELVVVRVHADAQGGDERDVLNDEYIVFENSGGRPLDIGGWLVEDEKNHRYYVPDGVTLQPGQSITLHTGRGSDSSADLYWNADAPVWNNDGDTVFVRDSSGTLVIRHEYS
;
A
#
# COMPACT_ATOMS: atom_id res chain seq x y z
N MET A 1 -15.79 -30.84 -14.28
CA MET A 1 -15.65 -29.42 -13.90
C MET A 1 -16.26 -28.60 -15.03
N VAL A 2 -17.34 -27.86 -14.77
CA VAL A 2 -18.09 -27.12 -15.80
C VAL A 2 -17.47 -25.73 -15.96
N LEU A 3 -17.34 -25.22 -17.19
CA LEU A 3 -16.74 -23.91 -17.51
C LEU A 3 -17.33 -22.75 -16.68
N ALA A 4 -18.59 -22.92 -16.24
CA ALA A 4 -19.33 -21.97 -15.41
C ALA A 4 -18.73 -21.74 -14.01
N ASP A 5 -17.92 -22.66 -13.47
CA ASP A 5 -17.29 -22.50 -12.15
C ASP A 5 -15.98 -21.69 -12.20
N ARG A 6 -15.41 -21.45 -13.39
CA ARG A 6 -14.12 -20.75 -13.56
C ARG A 6 -14.24 -19.31 -14.03
N VAL A 7 -15.42 -18.90 -14.51
CA VAL A 7 -15.63 -17.54 -15.02
C VAL A 7 -16.59 -16.82 -14.07
N PRO A 8 -16.11 -15.80 -13.34
CA PRO A 8 -16.97 -14.94 -12.52
C PRO A 8 -18.14 -14.42 -13.38
N LEU A 9 -19.38 -14.49 -12.85
CA LEU A 9 -20.66 -14.09 -13.48
C LEU A 9 -21.42 -15.12 -14.34
N MET A 10 -20.88 -16.32 -14.61
CA MET A 10 -21.69 -17.41 -15.16
C MET A 10 -22.60 -17.99 -14.06
N ARG A 11 -23.89 -18.30 -14.35
CA ARG A 11 -24.72 -19.12 -13.42
C ARG A 11 -25.07 -20.45 -14.08
N PRO A 12 -25.26 -21.53 -13.29
CA PRO A 12 -25.75 -22.81 -13.80
C PRO A 12 -27.12 -22.65 -14.49
N GLY A 13 -27.30 -23.28 -15.66
CA GLY A 13 -28.60 -23.40 -16.35
C GLY A 13 -29.06 -22.26 -17.27
N SER A 14 -28.34 -21.13 -17.37
CA SER A 14 -28.70 -20.02 -18.28
C SER A 14 -27.76 -19.90 -19.48
N THR A 15 -28.05 -20.66 -20.55
CA THR A 15 -27.19 -20.72 -21.76
C THR A 15 -27.06 -19.37 -22.46
N LYS A 16 -28.13 -18.55 -22.49
CA LYS A 16 -28.12 -17.23 -23.14
C LYS A 16 -27.21 -16.23 -22.40
N ARG A 17 -27.30 -16.15 -21.07
CA ARG A 17 -26.44 -15.24 -20.29
C ARG A 17 -24.99 -15.70 -20.29
N ASN A 18 -24.74 -17.01 -20.20
CA ASN A 18 -23.38 -17.54 -20.27
C ASN A 18 -22.76 -17.35 -21.66
N ALA A 19 -23.56 -17.36 -22.74
CA ALA A 19 -23.09 -16.98 -24.08
C ALA A 19 -22.74 -15.49 -24.17
N VAL A 20 -23.55 -14.60 -23.59
CA VAL A 20 -23.26 -13.15 -23.54
C VAL A 20 -22.00 -12.87 -22.72
N VAL A 21 -21.86 -13.47 -21.54
CA VAL A 21 -20.68 -13.32 -20.68
C VAL A 21 -19.45 -13.92 -21.37
N GLY A 22 -19.57 -15.10 -21.99
CA GLY A 22 -18.49 -15.72 -22.75
C GLY A 22 -18.02 -14.84 -23.91
N LEU A 23 -18.96 -14.24 -24.67
CA LEU A 23 -18.64 -13.30 -25.74
C LEU A 23 -17.97 -12.03 -25.20
N LEU A 24 -18.44 -11.50 -24.07
CA LEU A 24 -17.85 -10.33 -23.43
C LEU A 24 -16.41 -10.59 -22.99
N TYR A 25 -16.13 -11.73 -22.36
CA TYR A 25 -14.75 -12.11 -22.01
C TYR A 25 -13.89 -12.35 -23.26
N LEU A 26 -14.44 -13.01 -24.28
CA LEU A 26 -13.75 -13.27 -25.55
C LEU A 26 -13.36 -11.97 -26.27
N CYS A 27 -14.14 -10.90 -26.15
CA CYS A 27 -13.81 -9.59 -26.73
C CYS A 27 -12.95 -8.72 -25.81
N LEU A 28 -13.24 -8.68 -24.50
CA LEU A 28 -12.65 -7.72 -23.57
C LEU A 28 -11.27 -8.15 -23.08
N VAL A 29 -11.06 -9.44 -22.80
CA VAL A 29 -9.77 -9.95 -22.34
C VAL A 29 -8.63 -9.68 -23.33
N PRO A 30 -8.73 -10.00 -24.64
CA PRO A 30 -7.66 -9.68 -25.57
C PRO A 30 -7.46 -8.17 -25.74
N LEU A 31 -8.54 -7.37 -25.66
CA LEU A 31 -8.45 -5.90 -25.74
C LEU A 31 -7.66 -5.34 -24.55
N VAL A 32 -7.92 -5.81 -23.34
CA VAL A 32 -7.16 -5.43 -22.13
C VAL A 32 -5.71 -5.87 -22.25
N ILE A 33 -5.45 -7.10 -22.66
CA ILE A 33 -4.09 -7.64 -22.81
C ILE A 33 -3.29 -6.82 -23.85
N LEU A 34 -3.90 -6.47 -24.99
CA LEU A 34 -3.28 -5.63 -26.01
C LEU A 34 -3.11 -4.17 -25.56
N GLY A 35 -3.97 -3.68 -24.68
CA GLY A 35 -3.92 -2.32 -24.12
C GLY A 35 -2.91 -2.14 -22.98
N LEU A 36 -2.52 -3.20 -22.28
CA LEU A 36 -1.61 -3.16 -21.13
C LEU A 36 -0.30 -2.36 -21.38
N PRO A 37 0.39 -2.49 -22.52
CA PRO A 37 1.61 -1.71 -22.79
C PRO A 37 1.35 -0.19 -22.84
N VAL A 38 0.22 0.23 -23.40
CA VAL A 38 -0.16 1.65 -23.51
C VAL A 38 -0.60 2.19 -22.14
N ILE A 39 -1.35 1.38 -21.38
CA ILE A 39 -1.75 1.72 -20.00
C ILE A 39 -0.50 1.88 -19.13
N LEU A 40 0.44 0.94 -19.21
CA LEU A 40 1.70 0.99 -18.47
C LEU A 40 2.54 2.23 -18.85
N ALA A 41 2.62 2.56 -20.15
CA ALA A 41 3.29 3.77 -20.62
C ALA A 41 2.66 5.04 -20.02
N GLY A 42 1.33 5.14 -19.98
CA GLY A 42 0.60 6.27 -19.42
C GLY A 42 0.79 6.41 -17.89
N VAL A 43 0.72 5.30 -17.16
CA VAL A 43 0.92 5.26 -15.70
C VAL A 43 2.31 5.74 -15.32
N VAL A 44 3.35 5.27 -16.03
CA VAL A 44 4.74 5.67 -15.78
C VAL A 44 5.03 7.09 -16.26
N TRP A 45 4.47 7.51 -17.41
CA TRP A 45 4.63 8.87 -17.91
C TRP A 45 4.12 9.91 -16.92
N ARG A 46 2.93 9.69 -16.35
CA ARG A 46 2.28 10.59 -15.39
C ARG A 46 2.79 10.44 -13.96
N ASP A 47 3.70 9.49 -13.71
CA ASP A 47 4.11 9.06 -12.36
C ASP A 47 2.90 8.76 -11.45
N TYR A 48 1.84 8.19 -12.02
CA TYR A 48 0.62 7.88 -11.29
C TYR A 48 0.97 6.96 -10.11
N ARG A 49 0.68 7.36 -8.87
CA ARG A 49 1.06 6.66 -7.61
C ARG A 49 2.57 6.41 -7.41
N GLY A 50 3.46 7.22 -7.98
CA GLY A 50 4.92 7.13 -7.79
C GLY A 50 5.58 5.95 -8.53
N TRP A 51 4.90 5.40 -9.54
CA TRP A 51 5.38 4.23 -10.29
C TRP A 51 6.63 4.51 -11.11
N GLY A 52 6.86 5.73 -11.59
CA GLY A 52 8.11 6.12 -12.24
C GLY A 52 9.30 5.97 -11.29
N THR A 53 9.12 6.31 -10.02
CA THR A 53 10.16 6.15 -8.98
C THR A 53 10.37 4.68 -8.59
N ARG A 54 9.29 3.87 -8.53
CA ARG A 54 9.38 2.43 -8.22
C ARG A 54 10.04 1.63 -9.36
N LEU A 55 9.80 2.03 -10.61
CA LEU A 55 10.33 1.38 -11.80
C LEU A 55 11.68 1.93 -12.27
N ALA A 56 12.22 2.96 -11.62
CA ALA A 56 13.57 3.48 -11.90
C ALA A 56 14.70 2.44 -11.68
N ARG A 57 14.37 1.29 -11.07
CA ARG A 57 15.26 0.11 -10.99
C ARG A 57 15.46 -0.57 -12.35
N LEU A 58 14.58 -0.32 -13.31
CA LEU A 58 14.70 -0.83 -14.67
C LEU A 58 15.57 0.12 -15.51
N PRO A 59 16.50 -0.42 -16.33
CA PRO A 59 17.32 0.38 -17.22
C PRO A 59 16.49 1.32 -18.10
N GLY A 60 16.81 2.62 -18.07
CA GLY A 60 16.18 3.63 -18.93
C GLY A 60 14.90 4.27 -18.39
N ILE A 61 14.43 3.90 -17.19
CA ILE A 61 13.30 4.57 -16.52
C ILE A 61 13.84 5.60 -15.53
N ALA A 62 13.50 6.88 -15.72
CA ALA A 62 13.91 7.95 -14.83
C ALA A 62 13.00 8.01 -13.57
N PRO A 63 13.55 8.31 -12.38
CA PRO A 63 12.74 8.60 -11.19
C PRO A 63 11.77 9.77 -11.44
N GLY A 64 10.53 9.66 -10.95
CA GLY A 64 9.50 10.69 -11.14
C GLY A 64 8.78 10.69 -12.50
N GLY A 65 9.01 9.67 -13.35
CA GLY A 65 8.26 9.48 -14.59
C GLY A 65 8.75 10.32 -15.77
N GLY A 66 7.83 10.79 -16.63
CA GLY A 66 8.14 11.60 -17.81
C GLY A 66 8.11 10.83 -19.14
N ALA A 67 8.07 11.57 -20.26
CA ALA A 67 7.73 11.00 -21.57
C ALA A 67 8.70 9.89 -22.01
N LYS A 68 10.00 10.03 -21.70
CA LYS A 68 11.02 9.01 -21.97
C LYS A 68 10.79 7.74 -21.14
N ALA A 69 10.46 7.89 -19.86
CA ALA A 69 10.16 6.78 -18.96
C ALA A 69 8.88 6.03 -19.39
N GLY A 70 7.85 6.75 -19.84
CA GLY A 70 6.63 6.16 -20.39
C GLY A 70 6.88 5.33 -21.65
N VAL A 71 7.67 5.85 -22.60
CA VAL A 71 8.03 5.10 -23.83
C VAL A 71 8.80 3.82 -23.47
N VAL A 72 9.77 3.90 -22.58
CA VAL A 72 10.57 2.73 -22.15
C VAL A 72 9.68 1.69 -21.46
N ALA A 73 8.80 2.11 -20.55
CA ALA A 73 7.87 1.21 -19.87
C ALA A 73 6.88 0.53 -20.85
N GLY A 74 6.38 1.26 -21.84
CA GLY A 74 5.55 0.70 -22.91
C GLY A 74 6.27 -0.36 -23.74
N LEU A 75 7.55 -0.14 -24.05
CA LEU A 75 8.39 -1.12 -24.76
C LEU A 75 8.65 -2.38 -23.93
N TYR A 76 8.87 -2.25 -22.62
CA TYR A 76 8.96 -3.40 -21.71
C TYR A 76 7.65 -4.20 -21.66
N GLY A 77 6.50 -3.51 -21.59
CA GLY A 77 5.18 -4.16 -21.64
C GLY A 77 4.94 -4.91 -22.95
N LEU A 78 5.33 -4.31 -24.08
CA LEU A 78 5.23 -4.93 -25.40
C LEU A 78 6.17 -6.14 -25.53
N GLY A 79 7.41 -6.02 -25.03
CA GLY A 79 8.38 -7.13 -25.02
C GLY A 79 7.88 -8.32 -24.21
N LEU A 80 7.29 -8.07 -23.04
CA LEU A 80 6.68 -9.12 -22.21
C LEU A 80 5.51 -9.81 -22.92
N LEU A 81 4.66 -9.06 -23.63
CA LEU A 81 3.56 -9.61 -24.42
C LEU A 81 4.06 -10.56 -25.53
N VAL A 82 5.14 -10.19 -26.22
CA VAL A 82 5.76 -11.03 -27.25
C VAL A 82 6.34 -12.31 -26.66
N VAL A 83 7.02 -12.23 -25.51
CA VAL A 83 7.57 -13.41 -24.80
C VAL A 83 6.46 -14.34 -24.33
N LEU A 84 5.38 -13.80 -23.74
CA LEU A 84 4.23 -14.61 -23.30
C LEU A 84 3.52 -15.29 -24.47
N SER A 85 3.47 -14.64 -25.64
CA SER A 85 2.90 -15.23 -26.86
C SER A 85 3.77 -16.37 -27.40
N ALA A 86 5.10 -16.27 -27.28
CA ALA A 86 6.02 -17.33 -27.69
C ALA A 86 6.01 -18.55 -26.76
N LEU A 87 5.74 -18.35 -25.46
CA LEU A 87 5.64 -19.43 -24.47
C LEU A 87 4.33 -20.24 -24.58
N GLY A 88 3.31 -19.75 -25.29
CA GLY A 88 2.04 -20.45 -25.52
C GLY A 88 2.01 -21.33 -26.77
N GLY A 89 3.08 -21.36 -27.56
CA GLY A 89 3.08 -21.98 -28.89
C GLY A 89 4.07 -23.12 -29.06
N THR A 90 3.92 -24.25 -28.35
CA THR A 90 4.59 -25.50 -28.73
C THR A 90 3.82 -26.75 -28.28
N SER A 91 3.13 -27.38 -29.21
CA SER A 91 2.99 -28.85 -29.28
C SER A 91 2.66 -29.24 -30.71
N SER A 92 3.62 -29.00 -31.61
CA SER A 92 3.69 -29.76 -32.86
C SER A 92 4.26 -31.13 -32.50
N ASP A 93 3.38 -32.09 -32.24
CA ASP A 93 3.71 -33.49 -32.03
C ASP A 93 4.24 -34.08 -33.35
N PRO A 94 5.52 -34.52 -33.45
CA PRO A 94 5.99 -35.22 -34.63
C PRO A 94 5.43 -36.64 -34.61
N GLN A 95 4.45 -36.90 -35.48
CA GLN A 95 3.86 -38.22 -35.71
C GLN A 95 4.97 -39.28 -35.97
N PRO A 96 4.94 -40.47 -35.33
CA PRO A 96 5.88 -41.54 -35.65
C PRO A 96 5.42 -42.23 -36.94
N GLU A 97 6.12 -42.00 -38.04
CA GLU A 97 5.97 -42.77 -39.28
C GLU A 97 6.53 -44.18 -39.08
N SER A 98 5.64 -45.17 -39.04
CA SER A 98 5.96 -46.59 -39.24
C SER A 98 6.09 -46.92 -40.73
N GLY A 99 7.29 -47.30 -41.20
CA GLY A 99 7.54 -47.85 -42.55
C GLY A 99 7.10 -49.33 -42.69
N PRO A 100 7.54 -50.13 -43.71
CA PRO A 100 8.37 -49.83 -44.89
C PRO A 100 7.82 -50.41 -46.24
N SER A 101 8.36 -50.00 -47.41
CA SER A 101 8.51 -50.86 -48.62
C SER A 101 9.29 -50.22 -49.78
N ALA A 102 10.51 -50.74 -49.98
CA ALA A 102 11.16 -51.18 -51.22
C ALA A 102 11.47 -50.22 -52.42
N PRO A 103 12.50 -50.54 -53.24
CA PRO A 103 13.29 -49.57 -53.99
C PRO A 103 12.97 -49.52 -55.49
N THR A 104 13.32 -48.43 -56.15
CA THR A 104 13.57 -48.46 -57.61
C THR A 104 14.67 -47.45 -57.94
N ASP A 105 15.83 -48.00 -58.33
CA ASP A 105 16.91 -47.31 -59.02
C ASP A 105 16.41 -46.73 -60.35
N THR A 106 16.87 -45.54 -60.74
CA THR A 106 17.28 -45.25 -62.12
C THR A 106 18.30 -44.11 -62.14
N SER A 107 19.41 -44.45 -62.80
CA SER A 107 20.69 -43.77 -62.99
C SER A 107 20.67 -42.66 -64.07
N THR A 108 21.77 -41.88 -64.10
CA THR A 108 22.43 -41.25 -65.29
C THR A 108 22.09 -39.76 -65.48
N ALA A 109 22.97 -38.78 -65.72
CA ALA A 109 24.42 -38.58 -65.91
C ALA A 109 24.68 -37.06 -65.72
N ALA A 110 25.73 -36.57 -65.05
CA ALA A 110 27.12 -36.31 -65.47
C ALA A 110 27.39 -34.98 -66.22
N ALA A 111 28.57 -34.42 -65.89
CA ALA A 111 29.37 -33.35 -66.52
C ALA A 111 29.00 -31.88 -66.18
N THR A 112 29.80 -31.12 -65.40
CA THR A 112 31.22 -30.68 -65.50
C THR A 112 31.37 -29.35 -66.24
N THR A 113 32.26 -28.48 -65.69
CA THR A 113 32.96 -27.29 -66.26
C THR A 113 32.39 -25.95 -65.77
N SER A 114 33.13 -24.91 -65.37
CA SER A 114 34.52 -24.65 -64.93
C SER A 114 34.64 -23.13 -64.67
N ALA A 115 35.67 -22.75 -63.89
CA ALA A 115 36.34 -21.44 -63.80
C ALA A 115 35.56 -20.26 -63.15
N ALA A 116 35.94 -19.74 -61.98
CA ALA A 116 37.19 -19.05 -61.57
C ALA A 116 37.36 -17.66 -62.21
N VAL A 117 37.45 -16.62 -61.36
CA VAL A 117 38.46 -15.54 -61.42
C VAL A 117 38.31 -14.60 -60.20
N SER A 118 39.41 -14.48 -59.45
CA SER A 118 39.75 -13.48 -58.42
C SER A 118 39.82 -12.07 -59.03
N THR A 119 39.66 -10.95 -58.33
CA THR A 119 40.51 -10.25 -57.33
C THR A 119 39.70 -8.97 -56.97
N ASP A 120 39.87 -8.18 -55.92
CA ASP A 120 41.08 -7.72 -55.23
C ASP A 120 40.65 -6.97 -53.95
N VAL A 121 41.52 -6.95 -52.95
CA VAL A 121 41.44 -6.10 -51.74
C VAL A 121 42.41 -4.93 -51.98
N PRO A 122 42.24 -3.75 -51.37
CA PRO A 122 43.12 -3.53 -50.21
C PRO A 122 42.46 -2.74 -49.05
N ALA A 123 42.96 -3.06 -47.87
CA ALA A 123 42.84 -2.27 -46.65
C ALA A 123 43.56 -0.93 -46.79
N THR A 124 43.13 0.08 -46.02
CA THR A 124 44.06 1.11 -45.55
C THR A 124 43.65 1.63 -44.18
N SER A 125 44.70 1.83 -43.40
CA SER A 125 44.83 2.04 -41.96
C SER A 125 44.58 3.48 -41.47
N THR A 126 44.28 3.55 -40.17
CA THR A 126 44.27 4.67 -39.19
C THR A 126 45.42 5.70 -39.37
N PRO A 127 45.28 6.96 -38.88
CA PRO A 127 45.72 7.26 -37.50
C PRO A 127 44.90 8.34 -36.74
N GLU A 128 45.02 8.32 -35.41
CA GLU A 128 44.72 9.44 -34.49
C GLU A 128 45.66 10.65 -34.71
N ARG A 129 45.22 11.88 -34.30
CA ARG A 129 45.92 12.77 -33.33
C ARG A 129 45.41 14.24 -33.33
N ARG A 130 44.87 14.66 -32.17
CA ARG A 130 45.09 15.88 -31.34
C ARG A 130 45.32 17.29 -31.96
N THR A 131 44.53 18.27 -31.48
CA THR A 131 44.92 19.62 -30.96
C THR A 131 43.68 20.23 -30.25
N GLU A 132 43.63 20.43 -28.90
CA GLU A 132 43.97 21.66 -28.13
C GLU A 132 43.30 22.96 -28.68
N SER A 133 42.76 23.95 -27.97
CA SER A 133 42.60 24.34 -26.55
C SER A 133 41.74 25.62 -26.53
N ARG A 134 40.86 25.82 -25.54
CA ARG A 134 40.80 27.09 -24.78
C ARG A 134 40.04 26.93 -23.47
N GLN A 135 40.79 27.07 -22.39
CA GLN A 135 40.35 27.19 -21.00
C GLN A 135 39.57 28.49 -20.78
N THR A 136 38.62 28.47 -19.85
CA THR A 136 38.62 29.45 -18.76
C THR A 136 38.27 28.72 -17.47
N GLN A 137 39.32 28.52 -16.67
CA GLN A 137 39.30 27.98 -15.32
C GLN A 137 39.46 29.17 -14.38
N THR A 138 38.67 29.21 -13.32
CA THR A 138 38.94 29.94 -12.07
C THR A 138 38.48 28.96 -10.99
N ASP A 139 39.37 28.05 -10.58
CA ASP A 139 40.17 28.13 -9.36
C ASP A 139 39.32 28.33 -8.09
N SER A 140 39.20 27.25 -7.29
CA SER A 140 39.26 27.26 -5.82
C SER A 140 39.14 25.85 -5.24
N VAL A 141 40.27 25.24 -4.91
CA VAL A 141 40.49 24.17 -3.90
C VAL A 141 41.94 24.40 -3.42
N PRO A 142 42.37 24.31 -2.12
CA PRO A 142 42.04 23.31 -1.08
C PRO A 142 41.79 23.94 0.33
N ASP A 143 41.40 23.26 1.42
CA ASP A 143 42.10 22.23 2.19
C ASP A 143 41.29 21.95 3.48
N PRO A 144 41.11 20.71 3.98
CA PRO A 144 40.65 20.47 5.34
C PRO A 144 41.69 19.71 6.16
N SER A 145 42.40 20.40 7.08
CA SER A 145 42.99 19.80 8.30
C SER A 145 43.64 20.85 9.22
N ARG A 146 43.00 21.14 10.37
CA ARG A 146 43.53 20.95 11.76
C ARG A 146 42.88 21.86 12.81
N GLU A 147 42.54 21.22 13.93
CA GLU A 147 42.62 21.70 15.33
C GLU A 147 41.64 22.84 15.75
N THR A 148 40.91 22.82 16.87
CA THR A 148 41.03 22.15 18.17
C THR A 148 39.70 22.28 18.94
N SER A 149 39.44 21.34 19.87
CA SER A 149 38.73 21.49 21.16
C SER A 149 37.46 22.38 21.26
N VAL A 150 36.33 21.78 21.62
CA VAL A 150 35.85 21.79 23.03
C VAL A 150 34.91 20.60 23.29
N VAL A 151 35.23 19.79 24.30
CA VAL A 151 34.36 18.76 24.91
C VAL A 151 33.67 19.36 26.17
N PRO A 152 32.74 18.68 26.88
CA PRO A 152 31.54 19.30 27.44
C PRO A 152 31.76 19.77 28.88
N THR A 153 30.96 20.70 29.37
CA THR A 153 30.92 21.01 30.81
C THR A 153 29.58 20.56 31.39
N ALA A 154 29.65 19.48 32.16
CA ALA A 154 28.66 19.11 33.14
C ALA A 154 28.58 20.20 34.23
N SER A 155 27.39 20.47 34.74
CA SER A 155 27.20 21.17 36.02
C SER A 155 26.35 20.29 36.93
N THR A 156 27.07 19.54 37.76
CA THR A 156 26.63 19.01 39.07
C THR A 156 26.64 20.16 40.08
N THR A 157 25.85 20.02 41.16
CA THR A 157 25.92 20.72 42.49
C THR A 157 24.69 21.58 42.74
N ALA A 158 23.93 21.51 43.84
CA ALA A 158 23.83 20.59 44.96
C ALA A 158 22.51 20.94 45.70
N ALA A 159 21.96 19.97 46.43
CA ALA A 159 21.02 20.23 47.52
C ALA A 159 21.69 21.06 48.63
N PRO A 160 20.89 21.76 49.46
CA PRO A 160 21.11 21.62 50.88
C PRO A 160 19.85 21.35 51.68
N GLU A 161 20.14 20.90 52.88
CA GLU A 161 19.31 20.28 53.90
C GLU A 161 18.32 21.23 54.60
N SER A 162 17.37 20.59 55.27
CA SER A 162 16.44 21.10 56.29
C SER A 162 17.13 21.92 57.40
N PRO A 163 16.40 22.85 58.06
CA PRO A 163 16.17 22.57 59.47
C PRO A 163 14.71 22.83 59.94
N ALA A 164 14.27 21.95 60.84
CA ALA A 164 13.11 22.11 61.69
C ALA A 164 13.30 23.22 62.74
N PRO A 165 12.21 23.83 63.25
CA PRO A 165 12.22 24.43 64.58
C PRO A 165 11.53 23.52 65.62
N VAL A 166 12.20 23.39 66.76
CA VAL A 166 11.78 22.73 67.99
C VAL A 166 10.74 23.59 68.75
N ALA A 167 9.88 22.90 69.51
CA ALA A 167 8.79 23.38 70.35
C ALA A 167 9.16 24.45 71.40
N THR A 168 8.15 25.22 71.85
CA THR A 168 7.87 25.49 73.28
C THR A 168 6.42 25.94 73.46
N ALA A 169 5.77 25.38 74.47
CA ALA A 169 4.40 25.59 74.89
C ALA A 169 4.13 27.00 75.47
N ASP A 170 2.86 27.38 75.51
CA ASP A 170 2.10 27.69 76.73
C ASP A 170 1.07 28.81 76.49
N GLN A 171 -0.22 28.43 76.49
CA GLN A 171 -1.30 29.11 77.20
C GLN A 171 -2.65 28.43 76.95
N THR A 172 -3.34 28.12 78.04
CA THR A 172 -4.72 27.64 78.19
C THR A 172 -5.25 28.28 79.49
N PRO A 173 -6.55 28.48 79.73
CA PRO A 173 -7.73 28.58 78.85
C PRO A 173 -8.47 29.93 79.06
N ASP A 174 -9.34 30.33 78.13
CA ASP A 174 -10.65 30.84 78.56
C ASP A 174 -11.69 30.79 77.43
N ARG A 175 -12.94 30.67 77.85
CA ARG A 175 -14.20 30.79 77.10
C ARG A 175 -14.86 29.50 76.62
N THR A 176 -15.69 29.03 77.54
CA THR A 176 -16.93 28.28 77.35
C THR A 176 -17.80 28.93 76.27
N ASP A 177 -17.94 28.29 75.11
CA ASP A 177 -19.07 28.49 74.19
C ASP A 177 -19.36 27.11 73.54
N VAL A 178 -20.25 26.36 74.17
CA VAL A 178 -20.74 25.06 73.67
C VAL A 178 -21.73 25.34 72.53
N VAL A 179 -21.20 25.41 71.31
CA VAL A 179 -22.02 25.29 70.10
C VAL A 179 -22.39 23.80 69.95
N PRO A 180 -23.67 23.41 69.83
CA PRO A 180 -23.99 22.03 69.52
C PRO A 180 -23.48 21.72 68.11
N THR A 181 -22.41 20.93 68.04
CA THR A 181 -21.93 20.29 66.82
C THR A 181 -23.08 19.48 66.23
N GLN A 182 -23.69 20.00 65.15
CA GLN A 182 -24.58 19.20 64.32
C GLN A 182 -23.74 18.07 63.74
N THR A 183 -24.04 16.84 64.15
CA THR A 183 -23.53 15.63 63.51
C THR A 183 -23.72 15.75 62.00
N PRO A 184 -22.67 15.71 61.15
CA PRO A 184 -22.89 15.69 59.72
C PRO A 184 -23.70 14.43 59.40
N SER A 185 -24.94 14.64 58.98
CA SER A 185 -25.80 13.60 58.45
C SER A 185 -25.04 12.95 57.30
N SER A 186 -24.65 11.69 57.47
CA SER A 186 -24.02 10.88 56.43
C SER A 186 -24.98 10.79 55.24
N THR A 187 -24.73 11.58 54.20
CA THR A 187 -25.30 11.35 52.87
C THR A 187 -24.97 9.90 52.52
N PRO A 188 -25.96 9.03 52.23
CA PRO A 188 -25.66 7.70 51.72
C PRO A 188 -24.79 7.89 50.48
N ALA A 189 -23.56 7.38 50.51
CA ALA A 189 -22.73 7.32 49.33
C ALA A 189 -23.52 6.53 48.28
N LEU A 190 -23.86 7.20 47.18
CA LEU A 190 -24.39 6.53 45.98
C LEU A 190 -23.45 5.36 45.68
N PRO A 191 -23.94 4.14 45.40
CA PRO A 191 -23.06 3.03 45.09
C PRO A 191 -22.13 3.48 43.97
N THR A 192 -20.82 3.43 44.22
CA THR A 192 -19.81 3.55 43.16
C THR A 192 -19.99 2.34 42.27
N GLU A 193 -20.84 2.44 41.25
CA GLU A 193 -20.94 1.40 40.23
C GLU A 193 -19.56 1.24 39.61
N THR A 194 -19.07 0.00 39.60
CA THR A 194 -17.82 -0.31 38.93
C THR A 194 -17.99 0.04 37.46
N PRO A 195 -17.11 0.87 36.86
CA PRO A 195 -17.27 1.26 35.47
C PRO A 195 -17.27 0.03 34.59
N ALA A 196 -18.26 -0.04 33.69
CA ALA A 196 -18.36 -1.08 32.66
C ALA A 196 -17.03 -1.20 31.88
N PRO A 197 -16.67 -2.40 31.39
CA PRO A 197 -15.50 -2.56 30.53
C PRO A 197 -15.60 -1.66 29.28
N GLY A 198 -14.47 -1.42 28.61
CA GLY A 198 -14.48 -0.75 27.31
C GLY A 198 -15.23 -1.59 26.28
N GLU A 199 -16.03 -0.94 25.44
CA GLU A 199 -16.87 -1.59 24.44
C GLU A 199 -16.89 -0.76 23.15
N LEU A 200 -16.36 -1.32 22.07
CA LEU A 200 -16.35 -0.67 20.76
C LEU A 200 -17.72 -0.85 20.09
N VAL A 201 -18.31 0.25 19.63
CA VAL A 201 -19.55 0.25 18.84
C VAL A 201 -19.37 1.01 17.54
N VAL A 202 -20.13 0.63 16.52
CA VAL A 202 -20.24 1.41 15.28
C VAL A 202 -21.33 2.46 15.47
N VAL A 203 -20.94 3.74 15.39
CA VAL A 203 -21.86 4.87 15.52
C VAL A 203 -22.43 5.28 14.17
N ARG A 204 -21.60 5.20 13.12
CA ARG A 204 -21.97 5.60 11.77
C ARG A 204 -21.16 4.86 10.74
N VAL A 205 -21.81 4.48 9.65
CA VAL A 205 -21.18 4.16 8.38
C VAL A 205 -21.62 5.20 7.35
N HIS A 206 -20.67 5.85 6.70
CA HIS A 206 -20.90 6.76 5.59
C HIS A 206 -20.31 6.12 4.34
N ALA A 207 -21.12 5.33 3.63
CA ALA A 207 -20.70 4.63 2.42
C ALA A 207 -20.88 5.48 1.16
N ASP A 208 -21.91 6.35 1.11
CA ASP A 208 -22.22 7.16 -0.07
C ASP A 208 -21.36 8.41 -0.17
N ALA A 209 -20.08 8.21 -0.45
CA ALA A 209 -19.09 9.26 -0.60
C ALA A 209 -19.45 10.28 -1.69
N GLN A 210 -19.42 11.55 -1.32
CA GLN A 210 -19.58 12.69 -2.21
C GLN A 210 -18.23 13.41 -2.39
N GLY A 211 -17.96 13.91 -3.59
CA GLY A 211 -16.71 14.65 -3.80
C GLY A 211 -16.42 15.00 -5.24
N GLY A 212 -15.51 15.95 -5.42
CA GLY A 212 -15.07 16.42 -6.74
C GLY A 212 -13.97 15.55 -7.35
N ASP A 213 -12.93 15.22 -6.59
CA ASP A 213 -11.80 14.38 -7.03
C ASP A 213 -11.73 13.03 -6.29
N GLU A 214 -10.96 12.08 -6.83
CA GLU A 214 -10.87 10.71 -6.29
C GLU A 214 -10.43 10.67 -4.82
N ARG A 215 -9.59 11.61 -4.38
CA ARG A 215 -9.09 11.63 -3.00
C ARG A 215 -10.17 12.08 -2.04
N ASP A 216 -10.88 13.14 -2.39
CA ASP A 216 -11.93 13.71 -1.56
C ASP A 216 -13.13 12.75 -1.48
N VAL A 217 -13.43 12.02 -2.57
CA VAL A 217 -14.43 10.93 -2.56
C VAL A 217 -14.03 9.84 -1.55
N LEU A 218 -12.80 9.32 -1.59
CA LEU A 218 -12.42 8.23 -0.67
C LEU A 218 -12.34 8.67 0.80
N ASN A 219 -12.08 9.94 1.08
CA ASN A 219 -12.10 10.46 2.45
C ASN A 219 -13.52 10.75 2.95
N ASP A 220 -14.49 10.96 2.05
CA ASP A 220 -15.91 11.07 2.41
C ASP A 220 -16.56 9.69 2.62
N GLU A 221 -15.86 8.59 2.31
CA GLU A 221 -16.24 7.24 2.73
C GLU A 221 -15.58 6.89 4.08
N TYR A 222 -16.38 6.66 5.13
CA TYR A 222 -15.82 6.43 6.47
C TYR A 222 -16.72 5.66 7.43
N ILE A 223 -16.11 5.13 8.49
CA ILE A 223 -16.81 4.56 9.66
C ILE A 223 -16.42 5.32 10.91
N VAL A 224 -17.41 5.66 11.76
CA VAL A 224 -17.18 6.21 13.09
C VAL A 224 -17.38 5.11 14.12
N PHE A 225 -16.34 4.85 14.90
CA PHE A 225 -16.38 3.98 16.06
C PHE A 225 -16.39 4.80 17.34
N GLU A 226 -16.97 4.26 18.41
CA GLU A 226 -16.94 4.86 19.74
C GLU A 226 -16.69 3.80 20.81
N ASN A 227 -15.96 4.15 21.86
CA ASN A 227 -15.93 3.37 23.08
C ASN A 227 -17.12 3.76 23.98
N SER A 228 -18.21 3.00 23.90
CA SER A 228 -19.42 3.20 24.71
C SER A 228 -19.29 2.72 26.16
N GLY A 229 -18.16 2.08 26.48
CA GLY A 229 -17.86 1.52 27.79
C GLY A 229 -17.38 2.55 28.82
N GLY A 230 -17.24 2.12 30.07
CA GLY A 230 -16.82 2.95 31.20
C GLY A 230 -15.32 2.99 31.47
N ARG A 231 -14.50 2.27 30.67
CA ARG A 231 -13.05 2.18 30.82
C ARG A 231 -12.34 2.42 29.48
N PRO A 232 -11.06 2.83 29.48
CA PRO A 232 -10.26 2.91 28.27
C PRO A 232 -10.23 1.58 27.52
N LEU A 233 -10.32 1.65 26.19
CA LEU A 233 -10.29 0.49 25.31
C LEU A 233 -9.11 0.61 24.33
N ASP A 234 -8.15 -0.30 24.45
CA ASP A 234 -7.07 -0.44 23.48
C ASP A 234 -7.56 -1.23 22.26
N ILE A 235 -7.55 -0.58 21.11
CA ILE A 235 -7.95 -1.15 19.83
C ILE A 235 -6.76 -1.32 18.88
N GLY A 236 -5.53 -1.12 19.36
CA GLY A 236 -4.32 -1.35 18.58
C GLY A 236 -4.24 -2.79 18.06
N GLY A 237 -3.90 -2.93 16.78
CA GLY A 237 -3.80 -4.24 16.11
C GLY A 237 -5.13 -4.91 15.77
N TRP A 238 -6.28 -4.29 16.08
CA TRP A 238 -7.58 -4.82 15.70
C TRP A 238 -7.75 -4.78 14.18
N LEU A 239 -8.54 -5.72 13.64
CA LEU A 239 -8.82 -5.85 12.21
C LEU A 239 -10.23 -5.34 11.92
N VAL A 240 -10.36 -4.40 10.98
CA VAL A 240 -11.62 -4.00 10.36
C VAL A 240 -11.68 -4.58 8.95
N GLU A 241 -12.78 -5.24 8.59
CA GLU A 241 -12.98 -5.86 7.27
C GLU A 241 -14.42 -5.76 6.75
N ASP A 242 -14.59 -5.77 5.43
CA ASP A 242 -15.88 -5.85 4.73
C ASP A 242 -16.19 -7.30 4.28
N GLU A 243 -17.35 -7.52 3.63
CA GLU A 243 -17.70 -8.84 3.08
C GLU A 243 -16.77 -9.34 1.96
N LYS A 244 -16.04 -8.44 1.31
CA LYS A 244 -15.09 -8.76 0.23
C LYS A 244 -13.67 -8.99 0.72
N ASN A 245 -13.43 -8.96 2.04
CA ASN A 245 -12.12 -9.10 2.67
C ASN A 245 -11.14 -7.96 2.34
N HIS A 246 -11.62 -6.74 2.12
CA HIS A 246 -10.78 -5.56 2.32
C HIS A 246 -10.43 -5.50 3.80
N ARG A 247 -9.13 -5.37 4.12
CA ARG A 247 -8.64 -5.40 5.51
C ARG A 247 -7.88 -4.15 5.91
N TYR A 248 -8.19 -3.64 7.10
CA TYR A 248 -7.48 -2.58 7.78
C TYR A 248 -7.05 -3.03 9.17
N TYR A 249 -5.76 -2.89 9.48
CA TYR A 249 -5.25 -3.09 10.83
C TYR A 249 -5.09 -1.74 11.51
N VAL A 250 -5.73 -1.57 12.66
CA VAL A 250 -5.58 -0.38 13.48
C VAL A 250 -4.12 -0.30 13.97
N PRO A 251 -3.45 0.86 13.84
CA PRO A 251 -2.09 1.04 14.32
C PRO A 251 -1.96 0.71 15.81
N ASP A 252 -0.79 0.22 16.21
CA ASP A 252 -0.51 -0.06 17.62
C ASP A 252 -0.62 1.21 18.47
N GLY A 253 -1.10 1.07 19.71
CA GLY A 253 -1.19 2.16 20.67
C GLY A 253 -2.42 3.06 20.53
N VAL A 254 -3.36 2.73 19.63
CA VAL A 254 -4.65 3.43 19.55
C VAL A 254 -5.55 3.00 20.69
N THR A 255 -5.81 3.92 21.63
CA THR A 255 -6.69 3.70 22.78
C THR A 255 -7.79 4.75 22.83
N LEU A 256 -9.04 4.31 22.99
CA LEU A 256 -10.21 5.16 23.13
C LEU A 256 -10.60 5.31 24.60
N GLN A 257 -10.66 6.55 25.10
CA GLN A 257 -11.25 6.85 26.40
C GLN A 257 -12.77 6.58 26.39
N PRO A 258 -13.42 6.45 27.56
CA PRO A 258 -14.88 6.36 27.64
C PRO A 258 -15.56 7.51 26.87
N GLY A 259 -16.47 7.16 25.96
CA GLY A 259 -17.19 8.09 25.08
C GLY A 259 -16.35 8.73 23.97
N GLN A 260 -15.08 8.33 23.80
CA GLN A 260 -14.25 8.82 22.71
C GLN A 260 -14.59 8.10 21.41
N SER A 261 -14.72 8.88 20.34
CA SER A 261 -14.88 8.37 18.98
C SER A 261 -13.60 8.46 18.16
N ILE A 262 -13.49 7.59 17.16
CA ILE A 262 -12.46 7.63 16.13
C ILE A 262 -13.08 7.32 14.76
N THR A 263 -12.66 8.05 13.74
CA THR A 263 -13.16 7.90 12.37
C THR A 263 -12.13 7.17 11.53
N LEU A 264 -12.51 6.06 10.89
CA LEU A 264 -11.71 5.39 9.88
C LEU A 264 -12.17 5.85 8.49
N HIS A 265 -11.35 6.67 7.84
CA HIS A 265 -11.53 7.09 6.45
C HIS A 265 -10.94 6.05 5.50
N THR A 266 -11.64 5.76 4.41
CA THR A 266 -11.15 4.85 3.36
C THR A 266 -9.95 5.45 2.61
N GLY A 267 -9.93 6.76 2.41
CA GLY A 267 -8.91 7.45 1.63
C GLY A 267 -7.58 7.70 2.34
N ARG A 268 -6.89 8.76 1.92
CA ARG A 268 -5.51 9.09 2.33
C ARG A 268 -5.49 10.27 3.30
N GLY A 269 -4.60 10.18 4.28
CA GLY A 269 -4.38 11.25 5.27
C GLY A 269 -3.27 10.88 6.23
N SER A 270 -3.25 11.52 7.40
CA SER A 270 -2.30 11.25 8.47
C SER A 270 -3.08 10.92 9.73
N ASP A 271 -2.77 9.77 10.33
CA ASP A 271 -3.45 9.29 11.51
C ASP A 271 -3.31 10.27 12.68
N SER A 272 -4.38 10.40 13.46
CA SER A 272 -4.53 11.30 14.59
C SER A 272 -5.24 10.56 15.74
N SER A 273 -5.47 11.24 16.86
CA SER A 273 -6.27 10.68 17.96
C SER A 273 -7.77 10.54 17.63
N ALA A 274 -8.24 11.16 16.55
CA ALA A 274 -9.63 11.20 16.14
C ALA A 274 -9.87 10.59 14.74
N ASP A 275 -8.82 10.46 13.93
CA ASP A 275 -8.93 10.04 12.53
C ASP A 275 -7.86 9.01 12.19
N LEU A 276 -8.27 7.98 11.46
CA LEU A 276 -7.43 6.94 10.90
C LEU A 276 -7.65 6.91 9.39
N TYR A 277 -6.61 6.60 8.63
CA TYR A 277 -6.68 6.56 7.17
C TYR A 277 -6.23 5.20 6.64
N TRP A 278 -7.15 4.50 5.97
CA TRP A 278 -6.87 3.20 5.36
C TRP A 278 -5.83 3.32 4.23
N ASN A 279 -5.73 4.48 3.58
CA ASN A 279 -4.94 4.66 2.37
C ASN A 279 -5.35 3.67 1.27
N ALA A 280 -6.63 3.30 1.25
CA ALA A 280 -7.17 2.46 0.21
C ALA A 280 -7.14 3.19 -1.13
N ASP A 281 -7.14 2.39 -2.18
CA ASP A 281 -6.97 2.84 -3.55
C ASP A 281 -8.29 2.86 -4.34
N ALA A 282 -9.38 2.43 -3.70
CA ALA A 282 -10.74 2.34 -4.22
C ALA A 282 -11.74 2.34 -3.04
N PRO A 283 -13.02 2.63 -3.31
CA PRO A 283 -14.12 2.47 -2.35
C PRO A 283 -14.13 1.08 -1.70
N VAL A 284 -14.40 1.02 -0.40
CA VAL A 284 -14.50 -0.24 0.35
C VAL A 284 -15.96 -0.54 0.67
N TRP A 285 -16.69 0.48 1.13
CA TRP A 285 -18.04 0.34 1.66
C TRP A 285 -19.09 0.51 0.56
N ASN A 286 -19.99 -0.47 0.41
CA ASN A 286 -21.01 -0.46 -0.65
C ASN A 286 -22.23 0.43 -0.32
N ASN A 287 -22.57 1.37 -1.21
CA ASN A 287 -23.69 2.31 -1.05
C ASN A 287 -25.07 1.63 -0.91
N ASP A 288 -25.24 0.43 -1.48
CA ASP A 288 -26.48 -0.35 -1.41
C ASP A 288 -26.57 -1.25 -0.15
N GLY A 289 -25.59 -1.15 0.74
CA GLY A 289 -25.46 -1.96 1.95
C GLY A 289 -24.30 -2.94 1.92
N ASP A 290 -23.76 -3.20 3.10
CA ASP A 290 -22.60 -4.07 3.37
C ASP A 290 -22.58 -4.47 4.85
N THR A 291 -21.58 -5.28 5.23
CA THR A 291 -21.32 -5.67 6.61
C THR A 291 -19.92 -5.24 7.06
N VAL A 292 -19.86 -4.49 8.15
CA VAL A 292 -18.61 -4.16 8.87
C VAL A 292 -18.32 -5.27 9.87
N PHE A 293 -17.16 -5.89 9.75
CA PHE A 293 -16.63 -6.84 10.74
C PHE A 293 -15.44 -6.21 11.46
N VAL A 294 -15.42 -6.32 12.79
CA VAL A 294 -14.24 -5.96 13.59
C VAL A 294 -13.82 -7.13 14.44
N ARG A 295 -12.54 -7.44 14.40
CA ARG A 295 -11.90 -8.48 15.22
C ARG A 295 -10.86 -7.86 16.13
N ASP A 296 -10.83 -8.32 17.38
CA ASP A 296 -9.78 -7.92 18.31
C ASP A 296 -8.40 -8.48 17.91
N SER A 297 -7.36 -8.12 18.67
CA SER A 297 -5.99 -8.56 18.43
C SER A 297 -5.77 -10.08 18.57
N SER A 298 -6.73 -10.82 19.16
CA SER A 298 -6.73 -12.29 19.21
C SER A 298 -7.43 -12.94 18.01
N GLY A 299 -8.08 -12.15 17.16
CA GLY A 299 -8.88 -12.59 16.02
C GLY A 299 -10.34 -12.88 16.35
N THR A 300 -10.78 -12.60 17.59
CA THR A 300 -12.17 -12.79 18.02
C THR A 300 -13.04 -11.71 17.40
N LEU A 301 -14.16 -12.11 16.78
CA LEU A 301 -15.12 -11.16 16.22
C LEU A 301 -15.86 -10.42 17.34
N VAL A 302 -15.70 -9.11 17.40
CA VAL A 302 -16.33 -8.24 18.42
C VAL A 302 -17.47 -7.40 17.85
N ILE A 303 -17.41 -7.05 16.56
CA ILE A 303 -18.48 -6.33 15.87
C ILE A 303 -18.84 -7.08 14.58
N ARG A 304 -20.14 -7.22 14.35
CA ARG A 304 -20.75 -7.45 13.04
C ARG A 304 -21.87 -6.43 12.89
N HIS A 305 -21.71 -5.49 11.98
CA HIS A 305 -22.66 -4.39 11.79
C HIS A 305 -23.08 -4.31 10.32
N GLU A 306 -24.35 -4.63 10.06
CA GLU A 306 -24.96 -4.58 8.73
C GLU A 306 -25.65 -3.22 8.55
N TYR A 307 -25.49 -2.62 7.36
CA TYR A 307 -26.20 -1.38 6.97
C TYR A 307 -26.77 -1.52 5.56
N SER A 308 -27.76 -0.68 5.23
CA SER A 308 -28.54 -0.71 3.99
C SER A 308 -29.03 0.66 3.59
#